data_AF-A0A935FCH6-F1
#
_entry.id   AF-A0A935FCH6-F1
#
_cell.length_a   1.000
_cell.length_b   1.000
_cell.length_c   1.000
_cell.angle_alpha   90.00
_cell.angle_beta   90.00
_cell.angle_gamma   90.00
#
_symmetry.space_group_name_H-M   'P 1'
#
loop_
_entity.id
_entity.type
_entity.pdbx_description
1 polymer ?
#
loop_
_entity_poly.entity_id
_entity_poly.type
_entity_poly.pdbx_seq_one_letter_code
_entity_poly.pdbx_strand_id
1 'polypeptide(L)'
;MKKGLLFSMLTAFLLPLSAQPVSRLYVFSREFYPGMVRQRDVPSENNGSTARPPDSVVQYFIYAGLNGKLVPAFRKIWLKGKWYSIQQTEKISSPVYSSPPDPKQLIPEGKQTIVRIIPGKLFPRKAASFPALQRMMNQQEVILCYQWNGKYYYYPVQTITLLDPVFSE
;
A
#
# COMPACT_ATOMS: atom_id res chain seq x y z
N MET A 1 -33.55 -59.41 15.42
CA MET A 1 -33.78 -57.95 15.49
C MET A 1 -32.54 -57.24 14.93
N LYS A 2 -32.60 -56.74 13.70
CA LYS A 2 -31.46 -56.08 13.03
C LYS A 2 -31.54 -54.57 13.28
N LYS A 3 -30.55 -54.02 13.98
CA LYS A 3 -30.44 -52.58 14.26
C LYS A 3 -30.00 -51.88 12.99
N GLY A 4 -30.88 -51.05 12.42
CA GLY A 4 -30.57 -50.19 11.28
C GLY A 4 -29.66 -49.05 11.72
N LEU A 5 -28.45 -49.01 11.17
CA LEU A 5 -27.50 -47.93 11.36
C LEU A 5 -27.90 -46.78 10.42
N LEU A 6 -28.56 -45.75 10.97
CA LEU A 6 -28.80 -44.50 10.25
C LEU A 6 -27.45 -43.79 10.08
N PHE A 7 -26.90 -43.90 8.88
CA PHE A 7 -25.74 -43.13 8.44
C PHE A 7 -26.17 -41.66 8.32
N SER A 8 -25.87 -40.87 9.36
CA SER A 8 -26.01 -39.42 9.34
C SER A 8 -25.05 -38.87 8.28
N MET A 9 -25.60 -38.48 7.14
CA MET A 9 -24.90 -37.83 6.04
C MET A 9 -24.46 -36.45 6.54
N LEU A 10 -23.26 -36.39 7.12
CA LEU A 10 -22.61 -35.16 7.52
C LEU A 10 -22.26 -34.40 6.22
N THR A 11 -23.21 -33.61 5.70
CA THR A 11 -22.96 -32.61 4.66
C THR A 11 -21.95 -31.62 5.22
N ALA A 12 -20.67 -31.90 4.98
CA ALA A 12 -19.58 -30.98 5.18
C ALA A 12 -19.89 -29.73 4.35
N PHE A 13 -20.33 -28.68 5.04
CA PHE A 13 -20.34 -27.32 4.54
C PHE A 13 -18.90 -27.00 4.12
N LEU A 14 -18.60 -27.21 2.83
CA LEU A 14 -17.44 -26.63 2.17
C LEU A 14 -17.66 -25.12 2.15
N LEU A 15 -17.49 -24.47 3.30
CA LEU A 15 -17.38 -23.02 3.37
C LEU A 15 -16.24 -22.65 2.42
N PRO A 16 -16.47 -21.83 1.39
CA PRO A 16 -15.42 -21.42 0.49
C PRO A 16 -14.32 -20.80 1.35
N LEU A 17 -13.14 -21.42 1.32
CA LEU A 17 -11.93 -20.92 1.96
C LEU A 17 -11.82 -19.46 1.53
N SER A 18 -12.10 -18.53 2.44
CA SER A 18 -12.41 -17.15 2.09
C SER A 18 -11.20 -16.53 1.40
N ALA A 19 -11.25 -16.48 0.06
CA ALA A 19 -10.21 -15.85 -0.73
C ALA A 19 -10.04 -14.42 -0.22
N GLN A 20 -8.80 -14.07 0.11
CA GLN A 20 -8.50 -12.71 0.57
C GLN A 20 -8.86 -11.74 -0.56
N PRO A 21 -9.60 -10.66 -0.26
CA PRO A 21 -10.07 -9.74 -1.28
C PRO A 21 -8.91 -8.94 -1.89
N VAL A 22 -7.86 -8.67 -1.13
CA VAL A 22 -6.65 -7.98 -1.61
C VAL A 22 -5.73 -9.00 -2.29
N SER A 23 -5.58 -8.88 -3.61
CA SER A 23 -4.66 -9.72 -4.38
C SER A 23 -3.25 -9.15 -4.40
N ARG A 24 -3.13 -7.83 -4.52
CA ARG A 24 -1.84 -7.12 -4.60
C ARG A 24 -1.89 -5.76 -3.95
N LEU A 25 -0.79 -5.36 -3.35
CA LEU A 25 -0.57 -4.00 -2.85
C LEU A 25 0.58 -3.36 -3.64
N TYR A 26 0.27 -2.26 -4.32
CA TYR A 26 1.24 -1.45 -5.05
C TYR A 26 1.55 -0.22 -4.22
N VAL A 27 2.83 0.01 -3.92
CA VAL A 27 3.26 1.16 -3.15
C VAL A 27 4.42 1.83 -3.85
N PHE A 28 4.23 3.11 -4.14
CA PHE A 28 5.21 3.95 -4.80
C PHE A 28 5.53 5.15 -3.91
N SER A 29 6.77 5.64 -3.99
CA SER A 29 7.19 6.91 -3.38
C SER A 29 7.76 7.84 -4.42
N ARG A 30 7.55 9.13 -4.26
CA ARG A 30 8.13 10.18 -5.09
C ARG A 30 8.62 11.30 -4.20
N GLU A 31 9.85 11.74 -4.44
CA GLU A 31 10.39 12.95 -3.82
C GLU A 31 9.90 14.18 -4.60
N PHE A 32 9.45 15.18 -3.86
CA PHE A 32 9.02 16.46 -4.38
C PHE A 32 9.92 17.56 -3.82
N TYR A 33 10.53 18.32 -4.72
CA TYR A 33 11.44 19.41 -4.39
C TYR A 33 10.81 20.75 -4.80
N PRO A 34 10.21 21.49 -3.85
CA PRO A 34 9.59 22.78 -4.15
C PRO A 34 10.64 23.85 -4.43
N GLY A 35 10.41 24.67 -5.46
CA GLY A 35 11.24 25.84 -5.79
C GLY A 35 12.62 25.49 -6.35
N MET A 36 12.77 24.31 -6.97
CA MET A 36 14.03 23.87 -7.57
C MET A 36 13.84 23.58 -9.05
N VAL A 37 14.83 23.99 -9.85
CA VAL A 37 15.00 23.52 -11.23
C VAL A 37 16.10 22.46 -11.22
N ARG A 38 15.91 21.35 -11.95
CA ARG A 38 16.92 20.29 -12.06
C ARG A 38 18.21 20.88 -12.62
N GLN A 39 19.24 21.03 -11.78
CA GLN A 39 20.54 21.51 -12.23
C GLN A 39 21.12 20.49 -13.22
N ARG A 40 21.13 20.86 -14.49
CA ARG A 40 21.79 20.10 -15.56
C ARG A 40 23.23 20.61 -15.59
N ASP A 41 24.17 19.79 -15.11
CA ASP A 41 25.63 19.95 -15.16
C ASP A 41 26.13 21.37 -15.45
N VAL A 42 26.01 22.27 -14.48
CA VAL A 42 26.69 23.57 -14.53
C VAL A 42 28.04 23.38 -13.84
N PRO A 43 29.19 23.47 -14.54
CA PRO A 43 30.48 23.45 -13.90
C PRO A 43 30.55 24.62 -12.91
N SER A 44 30.74 24.31 -11.63
CA SER A 44 30.71 25.29 -10.55
C SER A 44 31.90 26.25 -10.67
N GLU A 45 31.69 27.40 -11.29
CA GLU A 45 32.69 28.48 -11.37
C GLU A 45 32.82 29.31 -10.08
N ASN A 46 32.08 29.00 -9.00
CA ASN A 46 32.18 29.78 -7.77
C ASN A 46 32.42 28.97 -6.50
N ASN A 47 33.34 29.51 -5.71
CA ASN A 47 33.86 29.02 -4.44
C ASN A 47 32.75 28.74 -3.41
N GLY A 48 32.72 27.51 -2.88
CA GLY A 48 32.65 27.32 -1.43
C GLY A 48 31.30 27.32 -0.70
N SER A 49 30.14 27.42 -1.37
CA SER A 49 28.86 27.20 -0.69
C SER A 49 27.76 26.72 -1.64
N THR A 50 27.70 25.40 -1.85
CA THR A 50 26.46 24.77 -2.31
C THR A 50 25.39 25.04 -1.27
N ALA A 51 24.42 25.90 -1.59
CA ALA A 51 23.21 26.09 -0.80
C ALA A 51 22.64 24.71 -0.48
N ARG A 52 22.36 24.43 0.80
CA ARG A 52 21.75 23.16 1.20
C ARG A 52 20.47 22.99 0.36
N PRO A 53 20.33 21.91 -0.42
CA PRO A 53 19.11 21.72 -1.18
C PRO A 53 17.94 21.71 -0.18
N PRO A 54 16.82 22.40 -0.48
CA PRO A 54 15.65 22.42 0.38
C PRO A 54 15.18 20.99 0.68
N ASP A 55 14.61 20.80 1.88
CA ASP A 55 14.15 19.50 2.34
C ASP A 55 13.10 18.92 1.37
N SER A 56 13.36 17.74 0.83
CA SER A 56 12.43 17.02 -0.04
C SER A 56 11.19 16.57 0.72
N VAL A 57 10.02 16.72 0.12
CA VAL A 57 8.78 16.12 0.64
C VAL A 57 8.55 14.78 -0.06
N VAL A 58 8.47 13.68 0.72
CA VAL A 58 8.15 12.35 0.17
C VAL A 58 6.64 12.17 0.09
N GLN A 59 6.14 11.95 -1.13
CA GLN A 59 4.75 11.59 -1.39
C GLN A 59 4.63 10.08 -1.63
N TYR A 60 3.58 9.47 -1.09
CA TYR A 60 3.30 8.04 -1.25
C TYR A 60 2.03 7.82 -2.08
N PHE A 61 2.13 6.91 -3.05
CA PHE A 61 1.00 6.46 -3.86
C PHE A 61 0.73 4.98 -3.54
N ILE A 62 -0.37 4.70 -2.88
CA ILE A 62 -0.71 3.36 -2.40
C ILE A 62 -2.00 2.90 -3.07
N TYR A 63 -1.96 1.71 -3.67
CA TYR A 63 -3.10 1.12 -4.37
C TYR A 63 -3.24 -0.36 -4.00
N ALA A 64 -4.47 -0.79 -3.70
CA ALA A 64 -4.82 -2.20 -3.54
C ALA A 64 -5.50 -2.72 -4.81
N GLY A 65 -4.95 -3.78 -5.39
CA GLY A 65 -5.65 -4.61 -6.38
C GLY A 65 -6.54 -5.62 -5.67
N LEU A 66 -7.80 -5.70 -6.10
CA LEU A 66 -8.81 -6.55 -5.49
C LEU A 66 -9.30 -7.65 -6.43
N ASN A 67 -9.50 -8.84 -5.86
CA ASN A 67 -10.22 -9.94 -6.48
C ASN A 67 -11.73 -9.68 -6.34
N GLY A 68 -12.33 -9.14 -7.40
CA GLY A 68 -13.75 -8.77 -7.42
C GLY A 68 -14.01 -7.30 -7.09
N LYS A 69 -15.29 -6.95 -6.88
CA LYS A 69 -15.76 -5.55 -6.78
C LYS A 69 -15.93 -5.03 -5.35
N LEU A 70 -15.98 -5.94 -4.37
CA LEU A 70 -16.20 -5.62 -2.96
C LEU A 70 -14.92 -5.11 -2.33
N VAL A 71 -15.00 -3.94 -1.70
CA VAL A 71 -13.87 -3.29 -1.06
C VAL A 71 -13.83 -3.71 0.41
N PRO A 72 -12.73 -4.31 0.91
CA PRO A 72 -12.61 -4.63 2.33
C PRO A 72 -12.53 -3.35 3.17
N ALA A 73 -12.82 -3.47 4.46
CA ALA A 73 -12.69 -2.33 5.36
C ALA A 73 -11.21 -2.11 5.70
N PHE A 74 -10.55 -1.25 4.92
CA PHE A 74 -9.18 -0.83 5.18
C PHE A 74 -9.12 0.01 6.47
N ARG A 75 -8.23 -0.34 7.40
CA ARG A 75 -8.20 0.27 8.74
C ARG A 75 -6.98 1.16 8.97
N LYS A 76 -5.80 0.63 8.68
CA LYS A 76 -4.53 1.30 8.95
C LYS A 76 -3.43 0.75 8.06
N ILE A 77 -2.37 1.55 7.91
CA ILE A 77 -1.19 1.17 7.15
C ILE A 77 0.07 1.45 7.97
N TRP A 78 0.93 0.45 8.06
CA TRP A 78 2.31 0.63 8.54
C TRP A 78 3.12 1.09 7.36
N LEU A 79 3.85 2.19 7.49
CA LEU A 79 4.65 2.77 6.43
C LEU A 79 5.95 3.28 7.06
N LYS A 80 7.08 2.68 6.67
CA LYS A 80 8.44 3.07 7.09
C LYS A 80 8.56 3.32 8.61
N GLY A 81 8.08 2.37 9.42
CA GLY A 81 8.23 2.45 10.88
C GLY A 81 7.08 3.13 11.63
N LYS A 82 6.02 3.60 10.94
CA LYS A 82 4.93 4.37 11.55
C LYS A 82 3.57 3.84 11.13
N TRP A 83 2.62 3.79 12.06
CA TRP A 83 1.21 3.48 11.75
C TRP A 83 0.47 4.74 11.37
N TYR A 84 -0.32 4.67 10.30
CA TYR A 84 -1.24 5.71 9.87
C TYR A 84 -2.66 5.15 9.82
N SER A 85 -3.65 5.94 10.19
CA SER A 85 -5.04 5.62 9.85
C SER A 85 -5.22 5.68 8.33
N ILE A 86 -6.32 5.16 7.82
CA ILE A 86 -6.71 5.35 6.43
C ILE A 86 -7.82 6.39 6.40
N GLN A 87 -7.56 7.52 5.73
CA GLN A 87 -8.49 8.64 5.68
C GLN A 87 -9.59 8.39 4.66
N GLN A 88 -9.20 7.93 3.48
CA GLN A 88 -10.11 7.72 2.37
C GLN A 88 -9.60 6.60 1.47
N THR A 89 -10.55 5.94 0.82
CA THR A 89 -10.29 5.04 -0.29
C THR A 89 -11.12 5.41 -1.50
N GLU A 90 -10.51 5.33 -2.68
CA GLU A 90 -11.12 5.72 -3.94
C GLU A 90 -10.95 4.61 -4.97
N LYS A 91 -12.02 4.21 -5.65
CA LYS A 91 -11.92 3.27 -6.77
C LYS A 91 -11.36 4.01 -7.97
N ILE A 92 -10.29 3.48 -8.57
CA ILE A 92 -9.62 4.11 -9.72
C ILE A 92 -9.71 3.17 -10.91
N SER A 93 -9.86 3.75 -12.11
CA SER A 93 -9.75 3.01 -13.36
C SER A 93 -8.35 2.42 -13.51
N SER A 94 -8.29 1.20 -14.02
CA SER A 94 -7.04 0.57 -14.47
C SER A 94 -6.91 0.85 -15.97
N PRO A 95 -5.69 1.10 -16.49
CA PRO A 95 -4.41 1.21 -15.79
C PRO A 95 -4.22 2.51 -15.01
N VAL A 96 -3.25 2.52 -14.09
CA VAL A 96 -2.87 3.71 -13.32
C VAL A 96 -1.54 4.26 -13.85
N TYR A 97 -1.49 5.55 -14.14
CA TYR A 97 -0.29 6.26 -14.58
C TYR A 97 0.22 7.22 -13.50
N SER A 98 1.51 7.51 -13.51
CA SER A 98 2.10 8.54 -12.67
C SER A 98 1.67 9.93 -13.12
N SER A 99 1.67 10.89 -12.21
CA SER A 99 1.42 12.29 -12.54
C SER A 99 2.50 12.84 -13.49
N PRO A 100 2.17 13.87 -14.32
CA PRO A 100 3.09 14.57 -15.23
C PRO A 100 4.42 14.98 -14.58
N PRO A 101 5.49 15.27 -15.35
CA PRO A 101 5.51 15.54 -16.79
C PRO A 101 5.54 14.30 -17.70
N ASP A 102 6.18 13.19 -17.28
CA ASP A 102 6.27 11.97 -18.06
C ASP A 102 5.40 10.86 -17.42
N PRO A 103 4.16 10.65 -17.89
CA PRO A 103 3.26 9.67 -17.30
C PRO A 103 3.74 8.24 -17.57
N LYS A 104 4.31 7.60 -16.55
CA LYS A 104 4.70 6.20 -16.57
C LYS A 104 3.56 5.33 -16.06
N GLN A 105 3.27 4.23 -16.74
CA GLN A 105 2.31 3.25 -16.25
C GLN A 105 2.83 2.61 -14.95
N LEU A 106 2.10 2.82 -13.85
CA LEU A 106 2.42 2.28 -12.52
C LEU A 106 1.74 0.94 -12.29
N ILE A 107 0.49 0.79 -12.74
CA ILE A 107 -0.28 -0.43 -12.58
C ILE A 107 -0.82 -0.83 -13.97
N PRO A 108 -0.51 -2.05 -14.45
CA PRO A 108 -0.96 -2.50 -15.75
C PRO A 108 -2.48 -2.61 -15.82
N GLU A 109 -3.01 -2.61 -17.03
CA GLU A 109 -4.43 -2.88 -17.26
C GLU A 109 -4.77 -4.31 -16.81
N GLY A 110 -5.91 -4.49 -16.17
CA GLY A 110 -6.35 -5.81 -15.77
C GLY A 110 -7.77 -5.85 -15.22
N LYS A 111 -8.26 -7.07 -14.97
CA LYS A 111 -9.61 -7.33 -14.45
C LYS A 111 -9.78 -7.02 -12.96
N GLN A 112 -8.70 -6.66 -12.28
CA GLN A 112 -8.70 -6.34 -10.85
C GLN A 112 -9.35 -4.98 -10.61
N THR A 113 -10.15 -4.87 -9.56
CA THR A 113 -10.61 -3.55 -9.09
C THR A 113 -9.46 -2.88 -8.36
N ILE A 114 -9.08 -1.67 -8.78
CA ILE A 114 -8.02 -0.89 -8.12
C ILE A 114 -8.64 0.10 -7.15
N VAL A 115 -8.13 0.13 -5.92
CA VAL A 115 -8.52 1.08 -4.89
C VAL A 115 -7.30 1.84 -4.41
N ARG A 116 -7.29 3.16 -4.61
CA ARG A 116 -6.29 4.05 -4.00
C ARG A 116 -6.57 4.18 -2.50
N ILE A 117 -5.50 4.11 -1.72
CA ILE A 117 -5.53 4.25 -0.27
C ILE A 117 -4.83 5.56 0.08
N ILE A 118 -5.52 6.45 0.77
CA ILE A 118 -4.98 7.72 1.24
C ILE A 118 -4.66 7.57 2.74
N PRO A 119 -3.37 7.54 3.13
CA PRO A 119 -2.99 7.56 4.54
C PRO A 119 -3.52 8.82 5.22
N GLY A 120 -4.05 8.66 6.42
CA GLY A 120 -4.53 9.73 7.27
C GLY A 120 -3.52 10.12 8.34
N LYS A 121 -4.02 10.36 9.54
CA LYS A 121 -3.22 10.81 10.68
C LYS A 121 -2.31 9.70 11.19
N LEU A 122 -1.17 10.11 11.72
CA LEU A 122 -0.30 9.22 12.50
C LEU A 122 -1.12 8.61 13.64
N PHE A 123 -1.07 7.29 13.75
CA PHE A 123 -1.75 6.55 14.79
C PHE A 123 -0.75 6.25 15.91
N PRO A 124 -0.80 6.96 17.05
CA PRO A 124 0.14 6.77 18.15
C PRO A 124 -0.16 5.43 18.83
N ARG A 125 0.57 4.37 18.47
CA ARG A 125 0.48 3.08 19.16
C ARG A 125 1.86 2.59 19.54
N LYS A 126 1.95 2.00 20.74
CA LYS A 126 3.04 1.11 21.12
C LYS A 126 3.13 -0.04 20.09
N ALA A 127 4.33 -0.57 19.90
CA ALA A 127 4.63 -1.68 18.99
C ALA A 127 3.58 -2.79 19.09
N ALA A 128 3.32 -3.49 17.97
CA ALA A 128 2.33 -4.57 17.94
C ALA A 128 2.59 -5.56 19.08
N SER A 129 1.54 -5.97 19.80
CA SER A 129 1.68 -6.96 20.89
C SER A 129 1.90 -8.39 20.37
N PHE A 130 1.63 -8.63 19.09
CA PHE A 130 1.71 -9.95 18.48
C PHE A 130 3.08 -10.19 17.80
N PRO A 131 3.83 -11.24 18.17
CA PRO A 131 5.19 -11.46 17.66
C PRO A 131 5.30 -11.56 16.14
N ALA A 132 4.34 -12.19 15.45
CA ALA A 132 4.42 -12.31 14.00
C ALA A 132 4.26 -10.95 13.31
N LEU A 133 3.39 -10.08 13.83
CA LEU A 133 3.23 -8.72 13.29
C LEU A 133 4.47 -7.88 13.58
N GLN A 134 5.13 -8.04 14.73
CA GLN A 134 6.41 -7.40 15.01
C GLN A 134 7.48 -7.81 14.00
N ARG A 135 7.59 -9.12 13.70
CA ARG A 135 8.53 -9.60 12.66
C ARG A 135 8.24 -8.97 11.31
N MET A 136 6.98 -8.92 10.90
CA MET A 136 6.60 -8.23 9.66
C MET A 136 6.99 -6.75 9.70
N MET A 137 6.75 -6.04 10.81
CA MET A 137 7.08 -4.61 10.94
C MET A 137 8.59 -4.33 10.81
N ASN A 138 9.43 -5.29 11.19
CA ASN A 138 10.89 -5.19 11.08
C ASN A 138 11.43 -5.56 9.69
N GLN A 139 10.70 -6.39 8.94
CA GLN A 139 11.14 -6.92 7.65
C GLN A 139 10.54 -6.19 6.45
N GLN A 140 9.43 -5.47 6.67
CA GLN A 140 8.58 -4.95 5.60
C GLN A 140 8.48 -3.43 5.74
N GLU A 141 8.67 -2.72 4.63
CA GLU A 141 8.50 -1.27 4.60
C GLU A 141 7.04 -0.86 4.72
N VAL A 142 6.12 -1.71 4.26
CA VAL A 142 4.68 -1.43 4.29
C VAL A 142 3.88 -2.63 4.76
N ILE A 143 2.86 -2.39 5.58
CA ILE A 143 1.86 -3.41 5.94
C ILE A 143 0.47 -2.79 5.91
N LEU A 144 -0.38 -3.26 5.00
CA LEU A 144 -1.78 -2.88 4.97
C LEU A 144 -2.60 -3.76 5.90
N CYS A 145 -3.32 -3.14 6.83
CA CYS A 145 -4.24 -3.81 7.74
C CYS A 145 -5.69 -3.54 7.30
N TYR A 146 -6.43 -4.62 7.04
CA TYR A 146 -7.82 -4.54 6.58
C TYR A 146 -8.68 -5.61 7.24
N GLN A 147 -9.99 -5.38 7.25
CA GLN A 147 -10.97 -6.32 7.79
C GLN A 147 -11.83 -6.89 6.66
N TRP A 148 -11.99 -8.20 6.66
CA TRP A 148 -12.83 -8.95 5.71
C TRP A 148 -13.55 -10.08 6.43
N ASN A 149 -14.86 -10.21 6.24
CA ASN A 149 -15.69 -11.21 6.92
C ASN A 149 -15.44 -11.27 8.44
N GLY A 150 -15.37 -10.11 9.09
CA GLY A 150 -15.13 -9.99 10.53
C GLY A 150 -13.68 -10.19 10.99
N LYS A 151 -12.79 -10.73 10.15
CA LYS A 151 -11.39 -11.04 10.50
C LYS A 151 -10.42 -9.96 10.02
N TYR A 152 -9.33 -9.77 10.76
CA TYR A 152 -8.24 -8.88 10.39
C TYR A 152 -7.20 -9.61 9.55
N TYR A 153 -6.73 -8.94 8.51
CA TYR A 153 -5.68 -9.41 7.62
C TYR A 153 -4.59 -8.36 7.51
N TYR A 154 -3.37 -8.82 7.23
CA TYR A 154 -2.17 -8.01 7.08
C TYR A 154 -1.50 -8.38 5.77
N TYR A 155 -1.39 -7.40 4.86
CA TYR A 155 -0.72 -7.58 3.58
C TYR A 155 0.65 -6.87 3.63
N PRO A 156 1.76 -7.62 3.73
CA PRO A 156 3.09 -7.04 3.74
C PRO A 156 3.58 -6.66 2.34
N VAL A 157 4.37 -5.60 2.25
CA VAL A 157 5.17 -5.26 1.08
C VAL A 157 6.57 -4.92 1.57
N GLN A 158 7.56 -5.63 1.01
CA GLN A 158 8.93 -5.55 1.46
C GLN A 158 9.58 -4.22 1.11
N THR A 159 9.36 -3.73 -0.11
CA THR A 159 10.03 -2.54 -0.63
C THR A 159 9.05 -1.63 -1.35
N ILE A 160 9.17 -0.33 -1.10
CA ILE A 160 8.44 0.72 -1.82
C ILE A 160 9.16 1.01 -3.13
N THR A 161 8.40 1.08 -4.23
CA THR A 161 8.95 1.40 -5.54
C THR A 161 9.21 2.91 -5.66
N LEU A 162 10.45 3.31 -5.87
CA LEU A 162 10.81 4.72 -6.05
C LEU A 162 10.47 5.18 -7.47
N LEU A 163 9.77 6.31 -7.57
CA LEU A 163 9.50 7.02 -8.82
C LEU A 163 10.49 8.16 -9.01
N ASP A 164 10.64 8.59 -10.25
CA ASP A 164 11.46 9.75 -10.58
C ASP A 164 11.00 11.00 -9.79
N PRO A 165 11.94 11.77 -9.22
CA PRO A 165 11.63 12.95 -8.44
C PRO A 165 11.00 14.04 -9.32
N VAL A 166 10.14 14.84 -8.71
CA VAL A 166 9.50 16.00 -9.36
C VAL A 166 10.03 17.28 -8.75
N PHE A 167 10.38 18.21 -9.63
CA PHE A 167 10.90 19.53 -9.32
C PHE A 167 9.83 20.54 -9.73
N SER A 168 9.41 21.42 -8.82
CA SER A 168 8.51 22.52 -9.16
C SER A 168 9.26 23.84 -9.13
N GLU A 169 8.97 24.69 -10.11
CA GLU A 169 9.34 26.11 -10.10
C GLU A 169 8.58 26.87 -9.02
#